data_AF-A0AAV3JWR0-F1
#
_entry.id   AF-A0AAV3JWR0-F1
#
_cell.length_a   1.000
_cell.length_b   1.000
_cell.length_c   1.000
_cell.angle_alpha   90.00
_cell.angle_beta   90.00
_cell.angle_gamma   90.00
#
_symmetry.space_group_name_H-M   'P 1'
#
loop_
_entity.id
_entity.type
_entity.pdbx_description
1 polymer ?
#
loop_
_entity_poly.entity_id
_entity_poly.type
_entity_poly.pdbx_seq_one_letter_code
_entity_poly.pdbx_strand_id
1 'polypeptide(L)' 'MTLKEKILFLTVTRGYTQQEVSDETGIEQSSVSRILKNTQKSVGYQKGIALDAFVNREKEKMQSQTA' A
#
# COMPACT_ATOMS: atom_id res chain seq x y z
N MET A 1 -6.10 6.91 -6.65
CA MET A 1 -6.26 6.24 -5.34
C MET A 1 -5.59 7.08 -4.26
N THR A 2 -6.24 7.29 -3.13
CA THR A 2 -5.66 7.88 -1.90
C THR A 2 -4.68 6.90 -1.24
N LEU A 3 -3.88 7.35 -0.26
CA LEU A 3 -2.99 6.46 0.51
C LEU A 3 -3.76 5.31 1.17
N LYS A 4 -4.93 5.61 1.74
CA LYS A 4 -5.78 4.59 2.37
C LYS A 4 -6.32 3.60 1.36
N GLU A 5 -6.81 4.06 0.21
CA GLU A 5 -7.28 3.17 -0.86
C GLU A 5 -6.18 2.25 -1.38
N LYS A 6 -4.96 2.78 -1.53
CA LYS A 6 -3.77 2.02 -1.93
C LYS A 6 -3.43 0.92 -0.92
N ILE A 7 -3.38 1.27 0.36
CA ILE A 7 -3.09 0.30 1.43
C ILE A 7 -4.22 -0.73 1.53
N LEU A 8 -5.49 -0.32 1.46
CA LEU A 8 -6.63 -1.25 1.47
C LEU A 8 -6.58 -2.23 0.30
N PHE A 9 -6.21 -1.78 -0.91
CA PHE A 9 -6.02 -2.67 -2.04
C PHE A 9 -4.96 -3.74 -1.74
N LEU A 10 -3.79 -3.34 -1.22
CA LEU A 10 -2.73 -4.29 -0.87
C LEU A 10 -3.18 -5.25 0.25
N THR A 11 -3.83 -4.75 1.30
CA THR A 11 -4.14 -5.60 2.46
C THR A 11 -5.39 -6.45 2.28
N VAL A 12 -6.44 -5.90 1.67
CA VAL A 12 -7.74 -6.57 1.54
C VAL A 12 -7.84 -7.34 0.24
N THR A 13 -7.38 -6.77 -0.87
CA THR A 13 -7.51 -7.41 -2.20
C THR A 13 -6.35 -8.36 -2.49
N ARG A 14 -5.12 -8.00 -2.09
CA ARG A 14 -3.92 -8.82 -2.34
C ARG A 14 -3.50 -9.67 -1.14
N GLY A 15 -4.05 -9.41 0.04
CA GLY A 15 -3.81 -10.22 1.24
C GLY A 15 -2.52 -9.89 1.99
N TYR A 16 -1.84 -8.80 1.67
CA TYR A 16 -0.63 -8.39 2.38
C TYR A 16 -0.96 -7.94 3.81
N THR A 17 -0.08 -8.28 4.74
CA THR A 17 -0.10 -7.74 6.11
C THR A 17 0.38 -6.29 6.13
N GLN A 18 0.05 -5.57 7.19
CA GLN A 18 0.58 -4.20 7.37
C GLN A 18 2.10 -4.17 7.52
N GLN A 19 2.71 -5.26 8.01
CA GLN A 19 4.15 -5.39 8.12
C GLN A 19 4.79 -5.55 6.72
N GLU A 20 4.23 -6.38 5.85
CA GLU A 20 4.74 -6.52 4.49
C GLU A 20 4.62 -5.22 3.69
N VAL A 21 3.51 -4.46 3.87
CA VAL A 21 3.41 -3.12 3.30
C VAL A 21 4.50 -2.20 3.82
N SER A 22 4.86 -2.32 5.11
CA SER A 22 5.94 -1.55 5.71
C SER A 22 7.30 -1.91 5.10
N ASP A 23 7.58 -3.20 4.99
CA ASP A 23 8.86 -3.70 4.49
C ASP A 23 9.07 -3.31 3.01
N GLU A 24 8.01 -3.36 2.19
CA GLU A 24 8.07 -3.01 0.77
C GLU A 24 8.14 -1.50 0.50
N THR A 25 7.51 -0.67 1.34
CA THR A 25 7.35 0.78 1.06
C THR A 25 8.22 1.68 1.94
N GLY A 26 8.80 1.14 3.00
CA GLY A 26 9.47 1.90 4.05
C GLY A 26 8.52 2.75 4.89
N ILE A 27 7.20 2.69 4.69
CA ILE A 27 6.20 3.30 5.57
C ILE A 27 6.12 2.46 6.83
N GLU A 28 6.42 3.05 7.98
CA GLU A 28 6.39 2.32 9.25
C GLU A 28 5.03 1.61 9.43
N GLN A 29 5.02 0.35 9.89
CA GLN A 29 3.77 -0.40 10.11
C GLN A 29 2.76 0.39 10.97
N SER A 30 3.24 1.13 11.99
CA SER A 30 2.38 2.01 12.79
C SER A 30 1.77 3.16 11.98
N SER A 31 2.51 3.70 11.01
CA SER A 31 2.02 4.70 10.05
C SER A 31 0.99 4.09 9.11
N VAL A 32 1.22 2.87 8.58
CA VAL A 32 0.22 2.12 7.81
C VAL A 32 -1.08 1.98 8.60
N SER A 33 -0.99 1.58 9.88
CA SER A 33 -2.14 1.46 10.77
C SER A 33 -2.90 2.79 10.96
N ARG A 34 -2.19 3.89 11.18
CA ARG A 34 -2.79 5.23 11.33
C ARG A 34 -3.48 5.70 10.05
N ILE A 35 -2.90 5.43 8.89
CA ILE A 35 -3.52 5.76 7.59
C ILE A 35 -4.82 4.97 7.41
N LEU A 36 -4.83 3.67 7.72
CA LEU A 36 -6.05 2.84 7.68
C LEU A 36 -7.13 3.36 8.64
N LYS A 37 -6.73 3.85 9.82
CA LYS A 37 -7.61 4.48 10.82
C LYS A 37 -7.98 5.94 10.52
N ASN A 38 -7.59 6.50 9.37
CA ASN A 38 -7.78 7.91 8.99
C ASN A 38 -7.13 8.95 9.94
N THR A 39 -6.21 8.55 10.82
CA THR A 39 -5.54 9.47 11.76
C THR A 39 -4.26 10.07 11.19
N GLN A 40 -3.76 9.56 10.07
CA GLN A 40 -2.65 10.12 9.31
C GLN A 40 -3.03 10.19 7.82
N LYS A 41 -2.82 11.36 7.19
CA LYS A 41 -3.25 11.62 5.80
C LYS A 41 -2.10 11.72 4.80
N SER A 42 -0.86 11.73 5.27
CA SER A 42 0.34 11.90 4.46
C SER A 42 1.48 11.02 4.94
N VAL A 43 2.43 10.78 4.04
CA VAL A 43 3.73 10.14 4.31
C VAL A 43 4.80 10.93 3.56
N GLY A 44 6.08 10.69 3.87
CA GLY A 44 7.18 11.27 3.11
C GLY A 44 7.07 10.93 1.62
N TYR A 45 7.45 11.87 0.75
CA TYR A 45 7.27 11.75 -0.70
C TYR A 45 7.84 10.45 -1.29
N GLN A 46 9.07 10.09 -0.91
CA GLN A 46 9.73 8.86 -1.35
C GLN A 46 8.95 7.60 -0.96
N LYS A 47 8.36 7.58 0.25
CA LYS A 47 7.52 6.46 0.70
C LYS A 47 6.20 6.39 -0.07
N GLY A 48 5.65 7.55 -0.45
CA GLY A 48 4.49 7.64 -1.33
C GLY A 48 4.78 7.06 -2.72
N ILE A 49 5.94 7.37 -3.31
CA ILE A 49 6.37 6.76 -4.58
C ILE A 49 6.51 5.24 -4.44
N ALA A 50 7.12 4.76 -3.36
CA ALA A 50 7.29 3.33 -3.12
C ALA A 50 5.94 2.59 -3.00
N LEU A 51 4.97 3.20 -2.31
CA LEU A 51 3.60 2.67 -2.24
C LEU A 51 2.94 2.60 -3.62
N ASP A 52 3.14 3.61 -4.46
CA ASP A 52 2.56 3.67 -5.80
C ASP A 52 3.17 2.60 -6.72
N ALA A 53 4.48 2.43 -6.66
CA ALA A 53 5.19 1.36 -7.38
C ALA A 53 4.69 -0.02 -6.94
N PHE A 54 4.52 -0.26 -5.64
CA PHE A 54 4.00 -1.54 -5.13
C PHE A 54 2.58 -1.81 -5.62
N VAL A 55 1.68 -0.83 -5.53
CA VAL A 55 0.30 -0.97 -6.02
C VAL A 55 0.26 -1.27 -7.52
N ASN A 56 1.06 -0.57 -8.32
CA ASN A 56 1.10 -0.78 -9.78
C ASN A 56 1.60 -2.18 -10.14
N ARG A 57 2.68 -2.64 -9.49
CA ARG A 57 3.22 -4.00 -9.65
C ARG A 57 2.16 -5.07 -9.37
N GLU A 58 1.37 -4.90 -8.31
CA GLU A 58 0.34 -5.88 -7.96
C GLU A 58 -0.90 -5.82 -8.86
N LYS A 59 -1.21 -4.65 -9.43
CA LYS A 59 -2.24 -4.52 -10.46
C LYS A 59 -1.85 -5.23 -11.76
N GLU A 60 -0.61 -5.06 -12.20
CA GLU A 60 -0.10 -5.73 -13.40
C GLU A 60 -0.17 -7.25 -13.26
N LYS A 61 0.27 -7.80 -12.11
CA LYS A 61 0.16 -9.24 -11.81
C LYS A 61 -1.28 -9.75 -11.85
N MET A 62 -2.24 -8.96 -11.38
CA MET A 62 -3.66 -9.33 -11.40
C MET A 62 -4.21 -9.39 -12.83
N GLN A 63 -3.81 -8.46 -13.69
CA GLN A 63 -4.24 -8.44 -15.10
C GLN A 63 -3.67 -9.61 -15.91
N SER A 64 -2.41 -9.99 -15.65
CA SER A 64 -1.77 -11.14 -16.31
C SER A 64 -2.32 -12.51 -15.88
N GLN A 65 -3.08 -12.59 -14.79
CA GLN A 65 -3.73 -13.83 -14.33
C GLN A 65 -5.15 -14.03 -14.88
N THR A 66 -5.73 -12.98 -15.49
CA THR A 66 -7.08 -12.99 -16.06
C THR A 66 -7.10 -13.03 -17.60
N ALA A 67 -5.94 -13.12 -18.23
CA ALA A 67 -5.77 -13.27 -19.68
C ALA A 67 -5.45 -14.72 -20.04
#